data_AF-A0A924A223-F1
#
_entry.id   AF-A0A924A223-F1
#
_cell.length_a   1.000
_cell.length_b   1.000
_cell.length_c   1.000
_cell.angle_alpha   90.00
_cell.angle_beta   90.00
_cell.angle_gamma   90.00
#
_symmetry.space_group_name_H-M   'P 1'
#
loop_
_entity.id
_entity.type
_entity.pdbx_description
1 polymer ?
#
loop_
_entity_poly.entity_id
_entity_poly.type
_entity_poly.pdbx_seq_one_letter_code
_entity_poly.pdbx_strand_id
1 'polypeptide(L)'
;MSFDPAAITANADDVYISMVAGAIPLHDGDIDKTVFLVAQDLLGTAQLHLLVAADPLQAAVYYFAAPSTAFASTMHFATPLAAALPSHPQHRGDGIYLLKSEKLLVAVEKIRDSFRMLANTPDVMADWLAERPELALHDVADLDPWAMESIPGAYRRITDGITQRMVRYSAYAIVLSLAVYLVASIGVAVVNASADKSNQAHMNAINAAVTRIDFISPLSQQVARMQRVSSLVVRAGGWIEEYEFKNGAEKFVLMMPAWITKDYIDALGPKVEADQSTDENLIRVSLASPLPGTTPAPWIPNQKVIKAGG
;
A
#
# COMPACT_ATOMS: atom_id res chain seq x y z
N MET A 1 26.14 -30.44 2.48
CA MET A 1 27.35 -29.66 2.80
C MET A 1 27.88 -30.22 4.11
N SER A 2 29.01 -30.92 4.10
CA SER A 2 29.66 -31.39 5.33
C SER A 2 30.38 -30.21 5.97
N PHE A 3 30.02 -29.87 7.20
CA PHE A 3 30.70 -28.86 7.99
C PHE A 3 32.07 -29.44 8.42
N ASP A 4 33.17 -28.76 8.11
CA ASP A 4 34.51 -29.17 8.55
C ASP A 4 34.81 -28.47 9.90
N PRO A 5 34.81 -29.22 11.03
CA PRO A 5 35.00 -28.63 12.36
C PRO A 5 36.42 -28.08 12.57
N ALA A 6 37.40 -28.46 11.74
CA ALA A 6 38.80 -28.06 11.93
C ALA A 6 39.11 -26.61 11.48
N ALA A 7 38.27 -25.99 10.64
CA ALA A 7 38.49 -24.64 10.13
C ALA A 7 38.10 -23.51 11.12
N ILE A 8 37.63 -23.87 12.32
CA ILE A 8 37.02 -22.95 13.29
C ILE A 8 38.04 -22.43 14.33
N THR A 9 39.22 -23.05 14.45
CA THR A 9 39.98 -23.01 15.72
C THR A 9 40.74 -21.71 16.02
N ALA A 10 41.28 -20.99 15.03
CA ALA A 10 42.13 -19.83 15.34
C ALA A 10 41.37 -18.51 15.58
N ASN A 11 40.11 -18.39 15.13
CA ASN A 11 39.29 -17.17 15.26
C ASN A 11 38.08 -17.33 16.20
N ALA A 12 37.76 -18.57 16.60
CA ALA A 12 36.66 -18.80 17.54
C ALA A 12 36.99 -18.30 18.96
N ASP A 13 38.26 -18.29 19.34
CA ASP A 13 38.72 -17.84 20.65
C ASP A 13 38.34 -16.37 20.91
N ASP A 14 38.53 -15.49 19.93
CA ASP A 14 38.19 -14.06 20.03
C ASP A 14 36.66 -13.85 20.15
N VAL A 15 35.88 -14.70 19.48
CA VAL A 15 34.41 -14.73 19.65
C VAL A 15 34.06 -15.14 21.07
N TYR A 16 34.64 -16.23 21.58
CA TYR A 16 34.32 -16.72 22.92
C TYR A 16 34.74 -15.76 24.05
N ILE A 17 35.87 -15.05 23.91
CA ILE A 17 36.30 -14.04 24.89
C ILE A 17 35.34 -12.85 24.95
N SER A 18 34.77 -12.46 23.81
CA SER A 18 33.87 -11.30 23.70
C SER A 18 32.39 -11.67 23.82
N MET A 19 32.07 -12.96 23.94
CA MET A 19 30.71 -13.45 24.08
C MET A 19 30.26 -13.41 25.54
N VAL A 20 29.02 -13.02 25.74
CA VAL A 20 28.33 -13.06 27.02
C VAL A 20 27.16 -14.04 26.94
N ALA A 21 26.84 -14.66 28.06
CA ALA A 21 25.65 -15.47 28.23
C ALA A 21 24.82 -14.90 29.37
N GLY A 22 23.50 -15.00 29.25
CA GLY A 22 22.59 -14.51 30.29
C GLY A 22 21.23 -15.20 30.25
N ALA A 23 20.46 -14.93 31.30
CA ALA A 23 19.08 -15.36 31.43
C ALA A 23 18.21 -14.16 31.83
N ILE A 24 17.01 -14.06 31.26
CA ILE A 24 15.99 -13.08 31.64
C ILE A 24 14.68 -13.81 31.94
N PRO A 25 13.83 -13.29 32.85
CA PRO A 25 12.51 -13.87 33.08
C PRO A 25 11.66 -13.79 31.82
N LEU A 26 10.89 -14.84 31.55
CA LEU A 26 9.95 -14.89 30.44
C LEU A 26 8.80 -13.90 30.69
N HIS A 27 8.44 -13.13 29.68
CA HIS A 27 7.36 -12.14 29.76
C HIS A 27 6.58 -12.09 28.43
N ASP A 28 5.35 -11.54 28.48
CA ASP A 28 4.43 -11.47 27.32
C ASP A 28 4.82 -10.43 26.25
N GLY A 29 6.02 -9.87 26.36
CA GLY A 29 6.51 -8.81 25.47
C GLY A 29 7.36 -9.36 24.32
N ASP A 30 8.01 -8.45 23.60
CA ASP A 30 9.01 -8.80 22.61
C ASP A 30 10.30 -9.25 23.31
N ILE A 31 10.45 -10.58 23.43
CA ILE A 31 11.58 -11.24 24.08
C ILE A 31 12.88 -10.88 23.36
N ASP A 32 12.89 -10.95 22.03
CA ASP A 32 14.08 -10.70 21.22
C ASP A 32 14.57 -9.27 21.40
N LYS A 33 13.64 -8.30 21.44
CA LYS A 33 13.96 -6.91 21.75
C LYS A 33 14.53 -6.73 23.15
N THR A 34 13.99 -7.44 24.14
CA THR A 34 14.44 -7.33 25.53
C THR A 34 15.84 -7.91 25.70
N VAL A 35 16.09 -9.11 25.17
CA VAL A 35 17.42 -9.72 25.11
C VAL A 35 18.40 -8.80 24.39
N PHE A 36 17.99 -8.23 23.25
CA PHE A 36 18.82 -7.29 22.51
C PHE A 36 19.25 -6.08 23.34
N LEU A 37 18.30 -5.43 24.02
CA LEU A 37 18.59 -4.23 24.82
C LEU A 37 19.54 -4.55 25.99
N VAL A 38 19.33 -5.68 26.67
CA VAL A 38 20.21 -6.13 27.76
C VAL A 38 21.60 -6.45 27.22
N ALA A 39 21.69 -7.20 26.12
CA ALA A 39 22.97 -7.54 25.50
C ALA A 39 23.71 -6.30 24.97
N GLN A 40 22.98 -5.33 24.40
CA GLN A 40 23.52 -4.06 23.94
C GLN A 40 24.12 -3.24 25.08
N ASP A 41 23.43 -3.20 26.22
CA ASP A 41 23.90 -2.48 27.41
C ASP A 41 25.18 -3.13 27.96
N LEU A 42 25.21 -4.47 28.05
CA LEU A 42 26.39 -5.22 28.53
C LEU A 42 27.60 -5.12 27.60
N LEU A 43 27.38 -5.19 26.28
CA LEU A 43 28.46 -5.21 25.28
C LEU A 43 28.82 -3.82 24.75
N GLY A 44 28.04 -2.79 25.09
CA GLY A 44 28.26 -1.41 24.65
C GLY A 44 28.11 -1.18 23.14
N THR A 45 27.41 -2.07 22.42
CA THR A 45 27.24 -1.97 20.96
C THR A 45 25.89 -2.50 20.48
N ALA A 46 25.32 -1.85 19.46
CA ALA A 46 24.07 -2.26 18.81
C ALA A 46 24.29 -3.33 17.72
N GLN A 47 25.54 -3.55 17.29
CA GLN A 47 25.86 -4.53 16.26
C GLN A 47 26.21 -5.85 16.95
N LEU A 48 25.22 -6.73 17.06
CA LEU A 48 25.32 -7.98 17.80
C LEU A 48 24.90 -9.18 16.95
N HIS A 49 25.47 -10.34 17.31
CA HIS A 49 24.92 -11.65 16.99
C HIS A 49 24.32 -12.25 18.25
N LEU A 50 23.14 -12.84 18.13
CA LEU A 50 22.40 -13.44 19.23
C LEU A 50 22.07 -14.90 18.93
N LEU A 51 22.01 -15.71 19.97
CA LEU A 51 21.36 -17.01 19.97
C LEU A 51 20.43 -17.04 21.19
N VAL A 52 19.14 -17.18 20.95
CA VAL A 52 18.09 -17.05 21.99
C VAL A 52 17.29 -18.34 22.08
N ALA A 53 17.01 -18.78 23.31
CA ALA A 53 16.17 -19.93 23.59
C ALA A 53 15.25 -19.64 24.77
N ALA A 54 13.95 -19.74 24.54
CA ALA A 54 12.96 -19.66 25.61
C ALA A 54 12.73 -21.04 26.25
N ASP A 55 12.60 -21.08 27.57
CA ASP A 55 12.18 -22.23 28.35
C ASP A 55 10.86 -21.92 29.06
N PRO A 56 9.72 -22.36 28.51
CA PRO A 56 8.41 -22.16 29.13
C PRO A 56 8.26 -22.85 30.48
N LEU A 57 9.00 -23.94 30.75
CA LEU A 57 8.90 -24.69 31.99
C LEU A 57 9.54 -23.94 33.16
N GLN A 58 10.66 -23.26 32.90
CA GLN A 58 11.37 -22.47 33.89
C GLN A 58 10.99 -20.98 33.87
N ALA A 59 10.04 -20.59 32.99
CA ALA A 59 9.63 -19.20 32.79
C ALA A 59 10.84 -18.26 32.59
N ALA A 60 11.82 -18.70 31.79
CA ALA A 60 13.06 -17.96 31.54
C ALA A 60 13.45 -18.00 30.05
N VAL A 61 14.23 -17.02 29.63
CA VAL A 61 14.83 -16.93 28.29
C VAL A 61 16.33 -16.87 28.46
N TYR A 62 17.02 -17.80 27.82
CA TYR A 62 18.48 -17.93 27.82
C TYR A 62 19.03 -17.37 26.52
N TYR A 63 20.18 -16.72 26.59
CA TYR A 63 20.81 -16.18 25.40
C TYR A 63 22.33 -16.22 25.45
N PHE A 64 22.91 -16.27 24.25
CA PHE A 64 24.29 -15.88 23.98
C PHE A 64 24.29 -14.62 23.13
N ALA A 65 25.20 -13.71 23.42
CA ALA A 65 25.39 -12.48 22.67
C ALA A 65 26.86 -12.18 22.49
N ALA A 66 27.24 -11.74 21.29
CA ALA A 66 28.61 -11.30 21.01
C ALA A 66 28.61 -10.14 20.01
N PRO A 67 29.60 -9.23 20.09
CA PRO A 67 29.71 -8.10 19.18
C PRO A 67 30.01 -8.58 17.75
N SER A 68 29.34 -8.01 16.76
CA SER A 68 29.54 -8.37 15.34
C SER A 68 30.98 -8.23 14.85
N THR A 69 31.79 -7.38 15.49
CA THR A 69 33.21 -7.21 15.18
C THR A 69 34.03 -8.47 15.45
N ALA A 70 33.61 -9.32 16.40
CA ALA A 70 34.26 -10.59 16.67
C ALA A 70 34.06 -11.62 15.55
N PHE A 71 33.04 -11.42 14.71
CA PHE A 71 32.68 -12.31 13.60
C PHE A 71 33.26 -11.85 12.25
N ALA A 72 34.11 -10.82 12.22
CA ALA A 72 34.64 -10.25 10.98
C ALA A 72 35.34 -11.30 10.09
N SER A 73 35.93 -12.32 10.70
CA SER A 73 36.60 -13.44 10.04
C SER A 73 35.72 -14.66 9.78
N THR A 74 34.52 -14.73 10.37
CA THR A 74 33.70 -15.94 10.40
C THR A 74 32.23 -15.57 10.27
N MET A 75 31.80 -15.32 9.03
CA MET A 75 30.44 -14.82 8.73
C MET A 75 29.29 -15.70 9.24
N HIS A 76 29.51 -17.00 9.50
CA HIS A 76 28.48 -17.98 9.88
C HIS A 76 28.93 -18.79 11.09
N PHE A 77 29.31 -18.09 12.16
CA PHE A 77 29.72 -18.77 13.37
C PHE A 77 28.57 -19.56 14.00
N ALA A 78 28.86 -20.80 14.32
CA ALA A 78 27.98 -21.69 15.05
C ALA A 78 28.75 -22.24 16.26
N THR A 79 28.06 -22.38 17.39
CA THR A 79 28.70 -22.83 18.64
C THR A 79 28.04 -24.08 19.18
N PRO A 80 28.82 -25.10 19.58
CA PRO A 80 28.30 -26.27 20.28
C PRO A 80 27.85 -25.98 21.71
N LEU A 81 28.25 -24.82 22.28
CA LEU A 81 27.74 -24.36 23.58
C LEU A 81 26.23 -24.10 23.58
N ALA A 82 25.62 -24.04 22.40
CA ALA A 82 24.17 -24.04 22.24
C ALA A 82 23.48 -25.24 22.90
N ALA A 83 24.18 -26.37 23.10
CA ALA A 83 23.66 -27.51 23.85
C ALA A 83 23.31 -27.17 25.32
N ALA A 84 23.86 -26.08 25.87
CA ALA A 84 23.49 -25.58 27.18
C ALA A 84 22.07 -24.97 27.21
N LEU A 85 21.49 -24.65 26.06
CA LEU A 85 20.16 -24.05 25.95
C LEU A 85 19.05 -25.12 26.05
N PRO A 86 17.96 -24.88 26.80
CA PRO A 86 16.89 -25.87 26.99
C PRO A 86 16.15 -26.28 25.72
N SER A 87 16.12 -25.44 24.69
CA SER A 87 15.49 -25.78 23.41
C SER A 87 16.35 -26.68 22.52
N HIS A 88 17.62 -26.91 22.88
CA HIS A 88 18.54 -27.73 22.10
C HIS A 88 18.22 -29.22 22.25
N PRO A 89 18.14 -30.01 21.16
CA PRO A 89 17.82 -31.45 21.23
C PRO A 89 18.79 -32.27 22.08
N GLN A 90 20.06 -31.84 22.13
CA GLN A 90 21.11 -32.50 22.90
C GLN A 90 21.33 -31.86 24.29
N HIS A 91 20.38 -31.05 24.77
CA HIS A 91 20.41 -30.49 26.11
C HIS A 91 20.37 -31.60 27.18
N ARG A 92 21.23 -31.51 28.20
CA ARG A 92 21.39 -32.53 29.25
C ARG A 92 20.94 -32.07 30.64
N GLY A 93 20.36 -30.87 30.73
CA GLY A 93 19.90 -30.28 31.98
C GLY A 93 20.92 -29.32 32.61
N ASP A 94 20.80 -29.15 33.92
CA ASP A 94 21.66 -28.28 34.73
C ASP A 94 23.07 -28.88 34.86
N GLY A 95 24.10 -28.03 34.76
CA GLY A 95 25.50 -28.44 34.77
C GLY A 95 26.42 -27.44 34.08
N ILE A 96 27.66 -27.85 33.89
CA ILE A 96 28.70 -27.08 33.20
C ILE A 96 28.94 -27.70 31.83
N TYR A 97 28.60 -26.95 30.79
CA TYR A 97 28.86 -27.30 29.39
C TYR A 97 30.23 -26.75 29.00
N LEU A 98 31.17 -27.64 28.75
CA LEU A 98 32.58 -27.32 28.54
C LEU A 98 32.97 -27.55 27.07
N LEU A 99 33.54 -26.52 26.47
CA LEU A 99 34.17 -26.57 25.15
C LEU A 99 35.67 -26.33 25.31
N LYS A 100 36.47 -27.23 24.73
CA LYS A 100 37.93 -27.15 24.75
C LYS A 100 38.43 -26.60 23.41
N SER A 101 39.10 -25.46 23.46
CA SER A 101 39.90 -24.93 22.35
C SER A 101 41.39 -25.18 22.62
N GLU A 102 42.24 -24.91 21.62
CA GLU A 102 43.68 -25.10 21.75
C GLU A 102 44.30 -24.17 22.82
N LYS A 103 43.76 -22.96 22.98
CA LYS A 103 44.30 -21.93 23.89
C LYS A 103 43.40 -21.62 25.08
N LEU A 104 42.10 -21.90 24.96
CA LEU A 104 41.09 -21.51 25.92
C LEU A 104 40.19 -22.68 26.29
N LEU A 105 39.75 -22.70 27.53
CA LEU A 105 38.61 -23.48 27.99
C LEU A 105 37.41 -22.54 28.15
N VAL A 106 36.31 -22.92 27.52
CA VAL A 106 35.07 -22.13 27.55
C VAL A 106 34.00 -22.97 28.23
N ALA A 107 33.45 -22.44 29.32
CA ALA A 107 32.42 -23.09 30.10
C ALA A 107 31.15 -22.25 30.10
N VAL A 108 30.01 -22.93 29.98
CA VAL A 108 28.69 -22.36 30.23
C VAL A 108 28.07 -23.10 31.40
N GLU A 109 27.85 -22.40 32.49
CA GLU A 109 27.17 -22.94 33.65
C GLU A 109 25.68 -22.60 33.57
N LYS A 110 24.86 -23.65 33.53
CA LYS A 110 23.40 -23.56 33.66
C LYS A 110 22.97 -24.17 35.00
N ILE A 111 22.36 -23.35 35.85
CA ILE A 111 21.75 -23.81 37.10
C ILE A 111 20.40 -23.11 37.22
N ARG A 112 19.30 -23.85 37.04
CA ARG A 112 17.94 -23.27 37.06
C ARG A 112 17.87 -22.03 36.14
N ASP A 113 17.57 -20.87 36.73
CA ASP A 113 17.45 -19.54 36.13
C ASP A 113 18.78 -18.79 35.94
N SER A 114 19.89 -19.33 36.46
CA SER A 114 21.23 -18.79 36.25
C SER A 114 21.86 -19.39 35.00
N PHE A 115 22.35 -18.52 34.12
CA PHE A 115 23.06 -18.88 32.91
C PHE A 115 24.24 -17.95 32.71
N ARG A 116 25.45 -18.48 32.89
CA ARG A 116 26.68 -17.69 32.83
C ARG A 116 27.73 -18.39 32.00
N MET A 117 28.55 -17.59 31.33
CA MET A 117 29.67 -18.06 30.52
C MET A 117 30.99 -17.57 31.10
N LEU A 118 32.00 -18.42 31.03
CA LEU A 118 33.37 -18.11 31.40
C LEU A 118 34.29 -18.66 30.32
N ALA A 119 35.20 -17.83 29.81
CA ALA A 119 36.27 -18.23 28.90
C ALA A 119 37.60 -17.83 29.54
N ASN A 120 38.49 -18.79 29.76
CA ASN A 120 39.79 -18.53 30.38
C ASN A 120 40.84 -19.56 29.96
N THR A 121 42.08 -19.40 30.43
CA THR A 121 43.15 -20.38 30.21
C THR A 121 42.86 -21.70 30.92
N PRO A 122 43.40 -22.82 30.40
CA PRO A 122 43.14 -24.13 30.97
C PRO A 122 43.44 -24.26 32.47
N ASP A 123 44.52 -23.64 32.94
CA ASP A 123 44.95 -23.69 34.34
C ASP A 123 43.92 -23.03 35.27
N VAL A 124 43.46 -21.82 34.93
CA VAL A 124 42.47 -21.09 35.73
C VAL A 124 41.12 -21.80 35.69
N MET A 125 40.76 -22.37 34.55
CA MET A 125 39.52 -23.15 34.42
C MET A 125 39.56 -24.45 35.22
N ALA A 126 40.72 -25.10 35.34
CA ALA A 126 40.88 -26.30 36.17
C ALA A 126 40.62 -25.98 37.65
N ASP A 127 41.18 -24.89 38.17
CA ASP A 127 40.93 -24.43 39.54
C ASP A 127 39.44 -24.09 39.76
N TRP A 128 38.83 -23.35 38.83
CA TRP A 128 37.41 -22.99 38.91
C TRP A 128 36.47 -24.21 38.87
N LEU A 129 36.81 -25.23 38.09
CA LEU A 129 36.07 -26.51 38.03
C LEU A 129 36.24 -27.32 39.32
N ALA A 130 37.43 -27.32 39.92
CA ALA A 130 37.71 -28.05 41.16
C ALA A 130 36.89 -27.53 42.35
N GLU A 131 36.50 -26.26 42.33
CA GLU A 131 35.60 -25.66 43.34
C GLU A 131 34.15 -26.13 43.24
N ARG A 132 33.74 -26.79 42.14
CA ARG A 132 32.33 -27.15 41.85
C ARG A 132 32.16 -28.64 41.52
N PRO A 133 32.63 -29.57 42.37
CA PRO A 133 32.57 -31.00 42.08
C PRO A 133 31.14 -31.56 41.99
N GLU A 134 30.15 -30.85 42.52
CA GLU A 134 28.74 -31.24 42.53
C GLU A 134 28.02 -31.03 41.19
N LEU A 135 28.58 -30.21 40.29
CA LEU A 135 27.95 -29.91 39.01
C LEU A 135 28.35 -30.93 37.95
N ALA A 136 27.37 -31.41 37.19
CA ALA A 136 27.63 -32.33 36.08
C ALA A 136 28.42 -31.63 34.97
N LEU A 137 29.52 -32.24 34.55
CA LEU A 137 30.32 -31.75 33.43
C LEU A 137 29.83 -32.38 32.11
N HIS A 138 29.57 -31.55 31.12
CA HIS A 138 29.15 -31.95 29.79
C HIS A 138 30.15 -31.46 28.76
N ASP A 139 30.95 -32.35 28.18
CA ASP A 139 31.81 -32.01 27.05
C ASP A 139 30.94 -31.81 25.81
N VAL A 140 31.04 -30.65 25.17
CA VAL A 140 30.20 -30.27 24.03
C VAL A 140 30.93 -30.31 22.69
N ALA A 141 32.22 -30.64 22.64
CA ALA A 141 33.01 -30.54 21.41
C ALA A 141 32.39 -31.30 20.21
N ASP A 142 31.75 -32.44 20.48
CA ASP A 142 31.14 -33.32 19.47
C ASP A 142 29.63 -33.07 19.24
N LEU A 143 29.04 -32.06 19.88
CA LEU A 143 27.62 -31.75 19.77
C LEU A 143 27.32 -30.87 18.56
N ASP A 144 26.08 -30.95 18.09
CA ASP A 144 25.62 -30.19 16.93
C ASP A 144 25.65 -28.68 17.25
N PRO A 145 26.41 -27.87 16.50
CA PRO A 145 26.49 -26.45 16.77
C PRO A 145 25.27 -25.71 16.22
N TRP A 146 24.77 -24.71 16.95
CA TRP A 146 23.75 -23.79 16.44
C TRP A 146 24.37 -22.47 16.00
N ALA A 147 23.92 -21.99 14.85
CA ALA A 147 24.36 -20.73 14.27
C ALA A 147 23.87 -19.54 15.11
N MET A 148 24.76 -18.59 15.37
CA MET A 148 24.37 -17.31 15.94
C MET A 148 23.82 -16.41 14.82
N GLU A 149 22.73 -15.72 15.08
CA GLU A 149 22.06 -14.89 14.08
C GLU A 149 22.39 -13.41 14.28
N SER A 150 22.69 -12.70 13.19
CA SER A 150 22.80 -11.24 13.24
C SER A 150 21.41 -10.62 13.41
N ILE A 151 21.34 -9.60 14.26
CA ILE A 151 20.09 -8.90 14.59
C ILE A 151 19.38 -8.28 13.37
N PRO A 152 20.07 -7.69 12.37
CA PRO A 152 19.41 -7.25 11.14
C PRO A 152 18.70 -8.39 10.38
N GLY A 153 19.15 -9.63 10.53
CA GLY A 153 18.51 -10.83 9.96
C GLY A 153 17.33 -11.34 10.79
N ALA A 154 17.40 -11.23 12.13
CA ALA A 154 16.31 -11.61 13.03
C ALA A 154 15.13 -10.62 12.95
N TYR A 155 15.39 -9.30 12.95
CA TYR A 155 14.35 -8.28 12.81
C TYR A 155 13.61 -8.38 11.48
N ARG A 156 14.29 -8.71 10.37
CA ARG A 156 13.62 -8.92 9.07
C ARG A 156 12.54 -10.00 9.14
N ARG A 157 12.83 -11.14 9.79
CA ARG A 157 11.86 -12.23 9.99
C ARG A 157 10.67 -11.82 10.86
N ILE A 158 10.88 -10.98 11.86
CA ILE A 158 9.80 -10.47 12.73
C ILE A 158 8.93 -9.44 11.99
N THR A 159 9.54 -8.52 11.22
CA THR A 159 8.77 -7.61 10.36
C THR A 159 7.98 -8.35 9.30
N ASP A 160 8.51 -9.44 8.74
CA ASP A 160 7.78 -10.25 7.76
C ASP A 160 6.56 -10.93 8.41
N GLY A 161 6.67 -11.41 9.65
CA GLY A 161 5.56 -12.02 10.38
C GLY A 161 4.42 -11.04 10.75
N ILE A 162 4.77 -9.83 11.19
CA ILE A 162 3.78 -8.76 11.48
C ILE A 162 3.13 -8.28 10.18
N THR A 163 3.92 -8.15 9.10
CA THR A 163 3.42 -7.79 7.78
C THR A 163 2.43 -8.84 7.28
N GLN A 164 2.70 -10.13 7.47
CA GLN A 164 1.79 -11.19 7.02
C GLN A 164 0.44 -11.17 7.76
N ARG A 165 0.42 -10.82 9.06
CA ARG A 165 -0.82 -10.67 9.83
C ARG A 165 -1.57 -9.39 9.45
N MET A 166 -0.89 -8.26 9.31
CA MET A 166 -1.51 -7.02 8.84
C MET A 166 -2.10 -7.17 7.43
N VAL A 167 -1.41 -7.88 6.53
CA VAL A 167 -1.90 -8.16 5.18
C VAL A 167 -3.19 -9.00 5.20
N ARG A 168 -3.33 -9.94 6.14
CA ARG A 168 -4.59 -10.69 6.32
C ARG A 168 -5.71 -9.77 6.80
N TYR A 169 -5.46 -8.93 7.80
CA TYR A 169 -6.47 -7.98 8.28
C TYR A 169 -6.88 -6.95 7.22
N SER A 170 -5.92 -6.44 6.43
CA SER A 170 -6.23 -5.53 5.34
C SER A 170 -7.02 -6.21 4.23
N ALA A 171 -6.74 -7.48 3.92
CA ALA A 171 -7.52 -8.25 2.96
C ALA A 171 -8.98 -8.41 3.43
N TYR A 172 -9.22 -8.72 4.70
CA TYR A 172 -10.57 -8.77 5.26
C TYR A 172 -11.28 -7.43 5.22
N ALA A 173 -10.58 -6.33 5.53
CA ALA A 173 -11.14 -4.98 5.45
C ALA A 173 -11.54 -4.62 4.01
N ILE A 174 -10.73 -4.98 3.01
CA ILE A 174 -11.05 -4.77 1.60
C ILE A 174 -12.29 -5.56 1.20
N VAL A 175 -12.36 -6.86 1.54
CA VAL A 175 -13.54 -7.70 1.24
C VAL A 175 -14.79 -7.16 1.90
N LEU A 176 -14.71 -6.75 3.17
CA LEU A 176 -15.84 -6.15 3.89
C LEU A 176 -16.28 -4.83 3.26
N SER A 177 -15.33 -3.96 2.87
CA SER A 177 -15.64 -2.70 2.19
C SER A 177 -16.31 -2.92 0.83
N LEU A 178 -15.88 -3.94 0.08
CA LEU A 178 -16.49 -4.31 -1.20
C LEU A 178 -17.91 -4.83 -1.00
N ALA A 179 -18.15 -5.63 0.04
CA ALA A 179 -19.47 -6.13 0.39
C ALA A 179 -20.43 -4.99 0.77
N VAL A 180 -19.98 -4.04 1.60
CA VAL A 180 -20.76 -2.85 1.98
C VAL A 180 -21.09 -2.01 0.75
N TYR A 181 -20.13 -1.80 -0.17
CA TYR A 181 -20.36 -1.09 -1.41
C TYR A 181 -21.39 -1.80 -2.31
N LEU A 182 -21.30 -3.12 -2.46
CA LEU A 182 -22.27 -3.91 -3.22
C LEU A 182 -23.69 -3.80 -2.63
N VAL A 183 -23.84 -3.90 -1.31
CA VAL A 183 -25.14 -3.72 -0.63
C VAL A 183 -25.68 -2.30 -0.85
N ALA A 184 -24.84 -1.28 -0.71
CA ALA A 184 -25.23 0.12 -0.91
C ALA A 184 -25.69 0.38 -2.35
N SER A 185 -24.96 -0.13 -3.35
CA SER A 185 -25.30 0.03 -4.76
C SER A 185 -26.64 -0.64 -5.13
N ILE A 186 -26.93 -1.82 -4.58
CA ILE A 186 -28.25 -2.46 -4.73
C ILE A 186 -29.34 -1.61 -4.08
N GLY A 187 -29.09 -1.08 -2.87
CA GLY A 187 -30.01 -0.19 -2.17
C GLY A 187 -30.36 1.06 -2.99
N VAL A 188 -29.35 1.74 -3.55
CA VAL A 188 -29.53 2.91 -4.43
C VAL A 188 -30.30 2.53 -5.69
N ALA A 189 -30.01 1.38 -6.31
CA ALA A 189 -30.74 0.92 -7.49
C ALA A 189 -32.22 0.62 -7.19
N VAL A 190 -32.53 0.03 -6.04
CA VAL A 190 -33.92 -0.23 -5.62
C VAL A 190 -34.66 1.06 -5.28
N VAL A 191 -34.00 2.00 -4.60
CA VAL A 191 -34.57 3.32 -4.29
C VAL A 191 -34.81 4.09 -5.59
N ASN A 192 -33.86 4.11 -6.53
CA ASN A 192 -34.02 4.76 -7.82
C ASN A 192 -35.12 4.09 -8.66
N ALA A 193 -35.19 2.76 -8.70
CA ALA A 193 -36.28 2.05 -9.39
C ALA A 193 -37.65 2.32 -8.75
N SER A 194 -37.70 2.51 -7.44
CA SER A 194 -38.92 2.89 -6.71
C SER A 194 -39.29 4.36 -6.95
N ALA A 195 -38.29 5.25 -6.99
CA ALA A 195 -38.44 6.65 -7.34
C ALA A 195 -38.88 6.82 -8.80
N ASP A 196 -38.35 6.02 -9.73
CA ASP A 196 -38.77 6.01 -11.13
C ASP A 196 -40.19 5.50 -11.30
N LYS A 197 -40.60 4.47 -10.55
CA LYS A 197 -42.02 4.05 -10.51
C LYS A 197 -42.92 5.13 -9.92
N SER A 198 -42.49 5.82 -8.87
CA SER A 198 -43.23 6.94 -8.28
C SER A 198 -43.28 8.15 -9.21
N ASN A 199 -42.19 8.45 -9.90
CA ASN A 199 -42.10 9.51 -10.90
C ASN A 199 -42.93 9.18 -12.12
N GLN A 200 -42.97 7.94 -12.58
CA GLN A 200 -43.88 7.50 -13.65
C GLN A 200 -45.34 7.58 -13.21
N ALA A 201 -45.67 7.22 -11.97
CA ALA A 201 -47.01 7.42 -11.43
C ALA A 201 -47.39 8.91 -11.34
N HIS A 202 -46.46 9.77 -10.92
CA HIS A 202 -46.63 11.23 -10.93
C HIS A 202 -46.70 11.80 -12.36
N MET A 203 -45.90 11.31 -13.31
CA MET A 203 -45.95 11.71 -14.71
C MET A 203 -47.24 11.25 -15.39
N ASN A 204 -47.78 10.08 -15.02
CA ASN A 204 -49.07 9.61 -15.51
C ASN A 204 -50.22 10.43 -14.90
N ALA A 205 -50.12 10.80 -13.62
CA ALA A 205 -51.07 11.72 -12.99
C ALA A 205 -50.99 13.14 -13.58
N ILE A 206 -49.78 13.61 -13.89
CA ILE A 206 -49.55 14.89 -14.57
C ILE A 206 -50.03 14.81 -16.02
N ASN A 207 -49.78 13.75 -16.78
CA ASN A 207 -50.31 13.58 -18.14
C ASN A 207 -51.83 13.44 -18.16
N ALA A 208 -52.44 12.82 -17.14
CA ALA A 208 -53.89 12.78 -16.96
C ALA A 208 -54.48 14.16 -16.57
N ALA A 209 -53.70 15.00 -15.87
CA ALA A 209 -54.06 16.38 -15.56
C ALA A 209 -53.84 17.31 -16.78
N VAL A 210 -52.78 17.09 -17.56
CA VAL A 210 -52.42 17.84 -18.76
C VAL A 210 -53.38 17.54 -19.91
N THR A 211 -53.87 16.31 -20.06
CA THR A 211 -54.95 15.98 -21.02
C THR A 211 -56.32 16.55 -20.63
N ARG A 212 -56.49 17.01 -19.39
CA ARG A 212 -57.67 17.79 -18.94
C ARG A 212 -57.49 19.30 -19.05
N ILE A 213 -56.31 19.78 -19.39
CA ILE A 213 -55.99 21.21 -19.54
C ILE A 213 -55.48 21.43 -20.97
N ASP A 214 -56.41 21.31 -21.91
CA ASP A 214 -56.24 21.86 -23.26
C ASP A 214 -56.33 23.40 -23.16
N PHE A 215 -55.24 24.04 -22.71
CA PHE A 215 -54.96 25.47 -22.90
C PHE A 215 -53.50 25.74 -22.51
N ILE A 216 -52.55 25.31 -23.35
CA ILE A 216 -51.15 25.74 -23.19
C ILE A 216 -50.97 27.07 -23.90
N SER A 217 -50.71 28.10 -23.10
CA SER A 217 -50.42 29.47 -23.51
C SER A 217 -49.37 29.53 -24.63
N PRO A 218 -49.62 30.29 -25.72
CA PRO A 218 -48.65 30.53 -26.81
C PRO A 218 -47.28 31.02 -26.34
N LEU A 219 -47.19 31.60 -25.14
CA LEU A 219 -45.96 32.15 -24.57
C LEU A 219 -44.94 31.06 -24.19
N SER A 220 -45.37 29.88 -23.75
CA SER A 220 -44.43 28.82 -23.32
C SER A 220 -43.71 28.18 -24.50
N GLN A 221 -44.41 28.03 -25.63
CA GLN A 221 -43.80 27.58 -26.89
C GLN A 221 -42.76 28.58 -27.40
N GLN A 222 -42.99 29.88 -27.20
CA GLN A 222 -42.04 30.94 -27.56
C GLN A 222 -40.75 30.84 -26.74
N VAL A 223 -40.87 30.69 -25.42
CA VAL A 223 -39.71 30.59 -24.52
C VAL A 223 -38.89 29.33 -24.82
N ALA A 224 -39.54 28.18 -25.00
CA ALA A 224 -38.84 26.93 -25.30
C ALA A 224 -38.07 26.99 -26.63
N ARG A 225 -38.63 27.68 -27.63
CA ARG A 225 -38.00 27.85 -28.94
C ARG A 225 -36.82 28.82 -28.89
N MET A 226 -36.97 29.95 -28.20
CA MET A 226 -35.87 30.89 -27.96
C MET A 226 -34.70 30.24 -27.22
N GLN A 227 -34.99 29.42 -26.19
CA GLN A 227 -33.97 28.67 -25.45
C GLN A 227 -33.20 27.70 -26.35
N ARG A 228 -33.90 27.01 -27.26
CA ARG A 228 -33.27 26.09 -28.21
C ARG A 228 -32.33 26.83 -29.16
N VAL A 229 -32.77 27.93 -29.78
CA VAL A 229 -31.95 28.75 -30.68
C VAL A 229 -30.72 29.30 -29.94
N SER A 230 -30.92 29.87 -28.75
CA SER A 230 -29.83 30.40 -27.92
C SER A 230 -28.81 29.33 -27.56
N SER A 231 -29.24 28.13 -27.16
CA SER A 231 -28.33 27.04 -26.80
C SER A 231 -27.46 26.57 -27.97
N LEU A 232 -28.00 26.56 -29.20
CA LEU A 232 -27.27 26.18 -30.40
C LEU A 232 -26.23 27.24 -30.77
N VAL A 233 -26.61 28.51 -30.73
CA VAL A 233 -25.74 29.64 -31.08
C VAL A 233 -24.56 29.76 -30.11
N VAL A 234 -24.82 29.67 -28.81
CA VAL A 234 -23.76 29.72 -27.78
C VAL A 234 -22.80 28.54 -27.93
N ARG A 235 -23.33 27.33 -28.16
CA ARG A 235 -22.49 26.13 -28.36
C ARG A 235 -21.58 26.26 -29.59
N ALA A 236 -22.03 26.97 -30.62
CA ALA A 236 -21.26 27.21 -31.82
C ALA A 236 -20.35 28.45 -31.73
N GLY A 237 -20.28 29.11 -30.56
CA GLY A 237 -19.43 30.27 -30.32
C GLY A 237 -19.94 31.57 -30.94
N GLY A 238 -21.23 31.64 -31.29
CA GLY A 238 -21.89 32.84 -31.83
C GLY A 238 -22.70 33.60 -30.78
N TRP A 239 -23.37 34.66 -31.23
CA TRP A 239 -24.34 35.43 -30.44
C TRP A 239 -25.55 35.83 -31.29
N ILE A 240 -26.62 36.26 -30.60
CA ILE A 240 -27.87 36.72 -31.22
C ILE A 240 -27.80 38.25 -31.33
N GLU A 241 -27.95 38.80 -32.53
CA GLU A 241 -28.05 40.26 -32.74
C GLU A 241 -29.50 40.74 -32.61
N GLU A 242 -30.43 40.02 -33.23
CA GLU A 242 -31.85 40.38 -33.27
C GLU A 242 -32.69 39.10 -33.10
N TYR A 243 -33.71 39.14 -32.26
CA TYR A 243 -34.70 38.07 -32.13
C TYR A 243 -36.08 38.68 -31.95
N GLU A 244 -36.98 38.38 -32.88
CA GLU A 244 -38.34 38.90 -32.89
C GLU A 244 -39.31 37.75 -33.17
N PHE A 245 -40.33 37.63 -32.33
CA PHE A 245 -41.42 36.68 -32.51
C PHE A 245 -42.74 37.44 -32.53
N LYS A 246 -43.37 37.57 -33.71
CA LYS A 246 -44.64 38.28 -33.88
C LYS A 246 -45.61 37.43 -34.69
N ASN A 247 -46.83 37.27 -34.19
CA ASN A 247 -47.92 36.58 -34.89
C ASN A 247 -47.58 35.16 -35.39
N GLY A 248 -46.78 34.41 -34.62
CA GLY A 248 -46.34 33.06 -35.00
C GLY A 248 -45.21 33.02 -36.05
N ALA A 249 -44.76 34.18 -36.54
CA ALA A 249 -43.57 34.31 -37.36
C ALA A 249 -42.37 34.63 -36.48
N GLU A 250 -41.29 33.88 -36.70
CA GLU A 250 -40.00 34.04 -36.03
C GLU A 250 -39.03 34.70 -37.01
N LYS A 251 -38.36 35.76 -36.54
CA LYS A 251 -37.30 36.46 -37.24
C LYS A 251 -36.11 36.52 -36.30
N PHE A 252 -34.93 36.14 -36.79
CA PHE A 252 -33.72 36.30 -36.00
C PHE A 252 -32.53 36.61 -36.91
N VAL A 253 -31.52 37.23 -36.30
CA VAL A 253 -30.22 37.48 -36.89
C VAL A 253 -29.16 37.04 -35.89
N LEU A 254 -28.30 36.13 -36.33
CA LEU A 254 -27.27 35.49 -35.53
C LEU A 254 -25.91 35.80 -36.15
N MET A 255 -24.94 36.07 -35.31
CA MET A 255 -23.54 36.17 -35.71
C MET A 255 -22.82 34.94 -35.23
N MET A 256 -22.19 34.22 -36.15
CA MET A 256 -21.50 33.00 -35.82
C MET A 256 -20.14 32.90 -36.51
N PRO A 257 -19.20 32.11 -35.98
CA PRO A 257 -17.90 31.92 -36.63
C PRO A 257 -18.00 31.27 -38.01
N ALA A 258 -17.12 31.68 -38.93
CA ALA A 258 -17.09 31.17 -40.31
C ALA A 258 -16.76 29.67 -40.44
N TRP A 259 -16.25 29.03 -39.38
CA TRP A 259 -15.94 27.59 -39.36
C TRP A 259 -17.17 26.68 -39.15
N ILE A 260 -18.36 27.24 -38.92
CA ILE A 260 -19.58 26.45 -38.69
C ILE A 260 -19.99 25.67 -39.94
N THR A 261 -20.38 24.40 -39.73
CA THR A 261 -20.82 23.49 -40.80
C THR A 261 -22.29 23.70 -41.17
N LYS A 262 -22.69 23.20 -42.35
CA LYS A 262 -24.08 23.30 -42.86
C LYS A 262 -25.09 22.75 -41.86
N ASP A 263 -24.73 21.65 -41.24
CA ASP A 263 -25.60 20.90 -40.35
C ASP A 263 -26.08 21.74 -39.16
N TYR A 264 -25.25 22.68 -38.68
CA TYR A 264 -25.63 23.62 -37.63
C TYR A 264 -26.61 24.69 -38.13
N ILE A 265 -26.45 25.15 -39.36
CA ILE A 265 -27.35 26.12 -39.99
C ILE A 265 -28.70 25.46 -40.27
N ASP A 266 -28.68 24.24 -40.80
CA ASP A 266 -29.90 23.46 -41.08
C ASP A 266 -30.66 23.10 -39.79
N ALA A 267 -29.95 22.90 -38.67
CA ALA A 267 -30.55 22.65 -37.36
C ALA A 267 -31.30 23.86 -36.76
N LEU A 268 -31.03 25.09 -37.24
CA LEU A 268 -31.75 26.30 -36.83
C LEU A 268 -33.15 26.38 -37.46
N GLY A 269 -33.41 25.60 -38.51
CA GLY A 269 -34.73 25.44 -39.10
C GLY A 269 -34.76 25.68 -40.61
N PRO A 270 -35.88 25.34 -41.27
CA PRO A 270 -36.05 25.58 -42.69
C PRO A 270 -36.08 27.09 -42.99
N LYS A 271 -35.51 27.50 -44.13
CA LYS A 271 -35.44 28.90 -44.62
C LYS A 271 -34.47 29.82 -43.88
N VAL A 272 -33.50 29.25 -43.18
CA VAL A 272 -32.38 30.00 -42.63
C VAL A 272 -31.36 30.24 -43.74
N GLU A 273 -30.98 31.49 -43.96
CA GLU A 273 -29.98 31.90 -44.94
C GLU A 273 -28.72 32.39 -44.21
N ALA A 274 -27.55 32.03 -44.73
CA ALA A 274 -26.26 32.41 -44.19
C ALA A 274 -25.48 33.21 -45.23
N ASP A 275 -24.90 34.32 -44.79
CA ASP A 275 -24.12 35.22 -45.63
C ASP A 275 -22.82 35.63 -44.92
N GLN A 276 -21.80 36.02 -45.68
CA GLN A 276 -20.54 36.49 -45.10
C GLN A 276 -20.74 37.89 -44.51
N SER A 277 -20.32 38.06 -43.25
CA SER A 277 -20.25 39.39 -42.65
C SER A 277 -19.07 40.17 -43.24
N THR A 278 -19.03 41.48 -43.01
CA THR A 278 -17.89 42.34 -43.37
C THR A 278 -16.60 41.94 -42.65
N ASP A 279 -16.71 41.24 -41.52
CA ASP A 279 -15.60 40.59 -40.83
C ASP A 279 -15.34 39.19 -41.39
N GLU A 280 -14.14 38.97 -41.95
CA GLU A 280 -13.74 37.73 -42.66
C GLU A 280 -13.90 36.43 -41.85
N ASN A 281 -14.00 36.53 -40.52
CA ASN A 281 -14.11 35.39 -39.61
C ASN A 281 -15.54 35.09 -39.13
N LEU A 282 -16.54 35.85 -39.58
CA LEU A 282 -17.93 35.73 -39.12
C LEU A 282 -18.91 35.56 -40.27
N ILE A 283 -19.89 34.68 -40.06
CA ILE A 283 -21.07 34.52 -40.91
C ILE A 283 -22.29 35.09 -40.19
N ARG A 284 -23.12 35.78 -40.95
CA ARG A 284 -24.40 36.31 -40.51
C ARG A 284 -25.50 35.35 -40.96
N VAL A 285 -26.26 34.85 -40.02
CA VAL A 285 -27.30 33.85 -40.27
C VAL A 285 -28.65 34.42 -39.88
N SER A 286 -29.59 34.44 -40.82
CA SER A 286 -30.88 35.07 -40.62
C SER A 286 -32.05 34.18 -41.03
N LEU A 287 -33.16 34.35 -40.32
CA LEU A 287 -34.45 33.77 -40.67
C LEU A 287 -35.42 34.90 -41.04
N ALA A 288 -35.96 34.84 -42.26
CA ALA A 288 -37.02 35.74 -42.75
C ALA A 288 -36.68 37.24 -42.76
N SER A 289 -35.39 37.62 -42.77
CA SER A 289 -34.94 38.99 -42.97
C SER A 289 -34.05 39.07 -44.21
N PRO A 290 -34.35 39.90 -45.22
CA PRO A 290 -33.43 40.09 -46.33
C PRO A 290 -32.14 40.70 -45.81
N LEU A 291 -31.00 40.05 -46.07
CA LEU A 291 -29.69 40.55 -45.68
C LEU A 291 -29.30 41.70 -46.63
N PRO A 292 -29.17 42.95 -46.15
CA PRO A 292 -28.82 44.06 -47.02
C PRO A 292 -27.32 44.04 -47.35
N GLY A 293 -26.98 43.89 -48.63
CA GLY A 293 -25.67 44.27 -49.17
C GLY A 293 -24.56 43.21 -49.14
N THR A 294 -24.89 41.92 -49.07
CA THR A 294 -23.90 40.85 -48.93
C THR A 294 -23.94 39.85 -50.10
N THR A 295 -22.78 39.30 -50.44
CA THR A 295 -22.57 38.40 -51.58
C THR A 295 -22.61 36.98 -51.05
N PRO A 296 -23.44 36.06 -51.60
CA PRO A 296 -23.64 34.74 -51.01
C PRO A 296 -22.30 34.04 -50.73
N ALA A 297 -22.10 33.66 -49.47
CA ALA A 297 -20.85 33.10 -48.99
C ALA A 297 -20.40 31.90 -49.87
N PRO A 298 -19.15 31.89 -50.37
CA PRO A 298 -18.64 30.74 -51.10
C PRO A 298 -18.55 29.53 -50.16
N TRP A 299 -19.34 28.50 -50.47
CA TRP A 299 -19.34 27.25 -49.73
C TRP A 299 -17.97 26.57 -49.85
N ILE A 300 -17.25 26.38 -48.75
CA ILE A 300 -16.01 25.59 -48.71
C ILE A 300 -16.40 24.14 -48.42
N PRO A 301 -16.37 23.23 -49.42
CA PRO A 301 -16.68 21.83 -49.18
C PRO A 301 -15.63 21.21 -48.25
N ASN A 302 -16.10 20.65 -47.13
CA ASN A 302 -15.40 19.81 -46.14
C ASN A 302 -13.88 19.71 -46.34
N GLN A 303 -13.11 20.53 -45.63
CA GLN A 303 -11.69 20.26 -45.41
C GLN A 303 -11.58 18.87 -44.76
N LYS A 304 -10.99 17.92 -45.50
CA LYS A 304 -10.62 16.61 -44.97
C LYS A 304 -9.75 16.84 -43.73
N VAL A 305 -10.27 16.45 -42.56
CA VAL A 305 -9.51 16.38 -41.32
C VAL A 305 -8.37 15.39 -41.55
N ILE A 306 -7.16 15.93 -41.76
CA ILE A 306 -5.93 15.15 -41.76
C ILE A 306 -5.74 14.71 -40.30
N LYS A 307 -6.04 13.44 -40.01
CA LYS A 307 -5.68 12.83 -38.73
C LYS A 307 -4.15 12.81 -38.65
N ALA A 308 -3.58 13.65 -37.80
CA ALA A 308 -2.21 13.50 -37.36
C ALA A 308 -2.11 12.19 -36.56
N GLY A 309 -1.34 11.23 -37.08
CA GLY A 309 -0.96 10.03 -36.35
C GLY A 309 0.05 10.40 -35.26
N GLY A 310 -0.29 10.07 -34.03
CA GLY A 310 0.55 10.07 -32.83
C GLY A 310 -0.01 9.06 -31.86
#